data_AF-A0A9X8SEL2-F1
#
_entry.id   AF-A0A9X8SEL2-F1
#
_cell.length_a   1.000
_cell.length_b   1.000
_cell.length_c   1.000
_cell.angle_alpha   90.00
_cell.angle_beta   90.00
_cell.angle_gamma   90.00
#
_symmetry.space_group_name_H-M   'P 1'
#
loop_
_entity.id
_entity.type
_entity.pdbx_description
1 polymer ?
#
loop_
_entity_poly.entity_id
_entity_poly.type
_entity_poly.pdbx_seq_one_letter_code
_entity_poly.pdbx_strand_id
1 'polypeptide(L)'
;MAKYYGYCYDEEGRFTEMIPLEEKAITEKQIFYREETKEVIDEEGNISIEYIKVPYEEDVVVGYEPDIPMNCTLEVCPDLIYDPVFKDGKWIKLKPELPPQPEPGPSEMDKLKTELEVTKAAMAEFIMQQTLKGM
;
A
#
# COMPACT_ATOMS: atom_id res chain seq x y z
N MET A 1 -10.22 -3.85 2.22
CA MET A 1 -9.27 -2.95 2.92
C MET A 1 -8.00 -2.89 2.10
N ALA A 2 -7.52 -1.67 1.82
CA ALA A 2 -6.17 -1.50 1.29
C ALA A 2 -5.19 -1.88 2.42
N LYS A 3 -4.18 -2.71 2.13
CA LYS A 3 -3.11 -2.97 3.09
C LYS A 3 -2.11 -1.84 3.01
N TYR A 4 -1.98 -1.08 4.07
CA TYR A 4 -0.93 -0.07 4.21
C TYR A 4 0.38 -0.75 4.62
N TYR A 5 1.50 -0.25 4.08
CA TYR A 5 2.83 -0.68 4.44
C TYR A 5 3.64 0.53 4.91
N GLY A 6 4.37 0.36 6.01
CA GLY A 6 5.31 1.33 6.53
C GLY A 6 6.72 0.96 6.07
N TYR A 7 7.45 1.93 5.56
CA TYR A 7 8.87 1.81 5.21
C TYR A 7 9.68 2.33 6.39
N CYS A 8 10.32 1.42 7.11
CA CYS A 8 11.01 1.73 8.34
C CYS A 8 12.48 2.04 8.07
N TYR A 9 13.05 2.85 8.95
CA TYR A 9 14.44 3.28 8.88
C TYR A 9 15.12 3.21 10.25
N ASP A 10 16.45 3.10 10.23
CA ASP A 10 17.28 3.13 11.43
C ASP A 10 17.56 4.58 11.90
N GLU A 11 18.38 4.73 12.94
CA GLU A 11 18.76 6.04 13.49
C GLU A 11 19.56 6.90 12.49
N GLU A 12 20.21 6.29 11.50
CA GLU A 12 20.91 6.99 10.41
C GLU A 12 19.97 7.35 9.25
N GLY A 13 18.68 6.97 9.33
CA GLY A 13 17.68 7.16 8.30
C GLY A 13 17.77 6.14 7.16
N ARG A 14 18.58 5.08 7.26
CA ARG A 14 18.68 4.06 6.21
C ARG A 14 17.48 3.14 6.27
N PHE A 15 16.97 2.75 5.10
CA PHE A 15 15.90 1.78 5.00
C PHE A 15 16.30 0.45 5.66
N THR A 16 15.40 -0.08 6.48
CA THR A 16 15.59 -1.35 7.20
C THR A 16 14.64 -2.41 6.65
N GLU A 17 13.34 -2.16 6.77
CA GLU A 17 12.31 -3.11 6.39
C GLU A 17 10.99 -2.44 6.00
N MET A 18 10.13 -3.22 5.35
CA MET A 18 8.76 -2.86 5.06
C MET A 18 7.84 -3.72 5.92
N ILE A 19 7.00 -3.08 6.73
CA ILE A 19 6.05 -3.78 7.62
C ILE A 19 4.61 -3.47 7.20
N PRO A 20 3.67 -4.43 7.32
CA PRO A 20 2.26 -4.12 7.21
C PRO A 20 1.82 -3.25 8.40
N LEU A 21 0.96 -2.27 8.16
CA LEU A 21 0.44 -1.39 9.21
C LEU A 21 -0.98 -1.81 9.60
N GLU A 22 -1.25 -1.76 10.91
CA GLU A 22 -2.59 -1.94 11.45
C GLU A 22 -3.38 -0.62 11.30
N GLU A 23 -4.70 -0.71 11.17
CA GLU A 23 -5.56 0.46 11.15
C GLU A 23 -6.08 0.74 12.56
N LYS A 24 -5.96 1.99 13.03
CA LYS A 24 -6.58 2.46 14.26
C LYS A 24 -7.83 3.28 13.96
N ALA A 25 -8.84 3.13 14.81
CA ALA A 25 -10.06 3.91 14.71
C ALA A 25 -9.84 5.35 15.19
N ILE A 26 -10.25 6.31 14.37
CA ILE A 26 -10.37 7.72 14.76
C ILE A 26 -11.73 7.87 15.42
N THR A 27 -11.74 8.35 16.66
CA THR A 27 -12.97 8.57 17.44
C THR A 27 -13.21 10.06 17.66
N GLU A 28 -14.48 10.46 17.62
CA GLU A 28 -14.94 11.80 17.93
C GLU A 28 -16.05 11.73 18.97
N LYS A 29 -15.97 12.59 19.99
CA LYS A 29 -17.01 12.68 21.01
C LYS A 29 -18.25 13.35 20.44
N GLN A 30 -19.36 12.62 20.46
CA GLN A 30 -20.67 13.15 20.05
C GLN A 30 -21.65 13.08 21.22
N ILE A 31 -22.56 14.06 21.28
CA ILE A 31 -23.60 14.13 22.31
C ILE A 31 -24.85 13.43 21.79
N PHE A 32 -25.29 12.41 22.51
CA PHE A 32 -26.53 11.69 22.28
C PHE A 32 -27.54 11.98 23.38
N TYR A 33 -28.81 11.69 23.14
CA TYR A 33 -29.87 11.85 24.12
C TYR A 33 -30.51 10.50 24.38
N ARG A 34 -30.55 10.08 25.65
CA ARG A 34 -31.34 8.91 26.08
C ARG A 34 -32.63 9.37 26.75
N GLU A 35 -33.69 8.60 26.56
CA GLU A 35 -34.95 8.83 27.25
C GLU A 35 -34.94 8.08 28.58
N GLU A 36 -35.19 8.81 29.67
CA GLU A 36 -35.31 8.26 31.02
C GLU A 36 -36.68 8.63 31.58
N THR A 37 -37.27 7.74 32.39
CA THR A 37 -38.53 8.00 33.09
C THR A 37 -38.25 8.60 34.45
N LYS A 38 -38.95 9.69 34.76
CA LYS A 38 -38.93 10.32 36.07
C LYS A 38 -40.33 10.29 36.66
N GLU A 39 -40.44 9.79 37.89
CA GLU A 39 -41.68 9.86 38.66
C GLU A 39 -41.84 11.27 39.24
N VAL A 40 -42.99 11.88 39.02
CA VAL A 40 -43.36 13.19 39.56
C VAL A 40 -44.57 12.98 40.47
N ILE A 41 -44.45 13.46 41.70
CA ILE A 41 -45.51 13.41 42.71
C ILE A 41 -46.08 14.82 42.83
N ASP A 42 -47.38 14.98 42.60
CA ASP A 42 -48.06 16.27 42.77
C ASP A 42 -48.38 16.59 44.23
N GLU A 43 -48.91 17.79 44.49
CA GLU A 43 -49.25 18.28 45.84
C GLU A 43 -50.38 17.45 46.50
N GLU A 44 -51.16 16.71 45.72
CA GLU A 44 -52.27 15.85 46.16
C GLU A 44 -51.81 14.39 46.35
N GLY A 45 -50.55 14.08 46.01
CA GLY A 45 -49.94 12.77 46.15
C GLY A 45 -50.14 11.81 44.98
N ASN A 46 -50.64 12.27 43.82
CA ASN A 46 -50.74 11.41 42.64
C ASN A 46 -49.37 11.27 41.96
N ILE A 47 -49.11 10.08 41.39
CA ILE A 47 -47.86 9.75 40.70
C ILE A 47 -48.09 9.82 39.19
N SER A 48 -47.27 10.60 38.49
CA SER A 48 -47.20 10.63 37.03
C SER A 48 -45.80 10.28 36.55
N ILE A 49 -45.71 9.71 35.35
CA ILE A 49 -44.44 9.37 34.70
C ILE A 49 -44.18 10.40 33.61
N GLU A 50 -43.07 11.11 33.71
CA GLU A 50 -42.57 12.01 32.68
C GLU A 50 -41.35 11.39 31.98
N TYR A 51 -41.26 11.59 30.66
CA TYR A 51 -40.10 11.19 29.86
C TYR A 51 -39.17 12.40 29.70
N ILE A 52 -37.94 12.28 30.20
CA ILE A 52 -36.91 13.30 30.07
C ILE A 52 -35.82 12.85 29.11
N LYS A 53 -35.26 13.79 28.35
CA LYS A 53 -34.09 13.55 27.48
C LYS A 53 -32.83 13.95 28.22
N VAL A 54 -31.98 12.98 28.51
CA VAL A 54 -30.72 13.20 29.22
C VAL A 54 -29.57 13.10 28.20
N PRO A 55 -28.76 14.16 28.03
CA PRO A 55 -27.60 14.11 27.15
C PRO A 55 -26.48 13.26 27.75
N TYR A 56 -25.77 12.50 26.92
CA TYR A 56 -24.55 11.79 27.28
C TYR A 56 -23.55 11.84 26.13
N GLU A 57 -22.25 11.74 26.46
CA GLU A 57 -21.17 11.74 25.48
C GLU A 57 -20.78 10.30 25.13
N GLU A 58 -20.61 10.03 23.84
CA GLU A 58 -20.12 8.74 23.34
C GLU A 58 -19.03 8.98 22.28
N ASP A 59 -17.95 8.20 22.35
CA ASP A 59 -16.87 8.20 21.36
C ASP A 59 -17.33 7.42 20.13
N VAL A 60 -17.62 8.13 19.04
CA VAL A 60 -18.10 7.56 17.79
C VAL A 60 -16.92 7.41 16.83
N VAL A 61 -16.80 6.24 16.20
CA VAL A 61 -15.77 6.01 15.17
C VAL A 61 -16.13 6.79 13.91
N VAL A 62 -15.33 7.80 13.58
CA VAL A 62 -15.51 8.66 12.40
C VAL A 62 -14.62 8.25 11.22
N GLY A 63 -13.61 7.41 11.44
CA GLY A 63 -12.72 6.95 10.40
C GLY A 63 -11.68 5.94 10.90
N TYR A 64 -10.80 5.54 9.99
CA TYR A 64 -9.66 4.67 10.28
C TYR A 64 -8.41 5.27 9.63
N GLU A 65 -7.28 5.17 10.32
CA GLU A 65 -5.97 5.57 9.80
C GLU A 65 -4.92 4.50 10.11
N PRO A 66 -3.87 4.35 9.29
CA PRO A 66 -2.78 3.44 9.63
C PRO A 66 -2.04 3.92 10.88
N ASP A 67 -1.76 2.98 11.79
CA ASP A 67 -0.94 3.24 12.97
C ASP A 67 0.54 3.08 12.60
N ILE A 68 1.18 4.21 12.28
CA ILE A 68 2.55 4.24 11.76
C ILE A 68 3.53 4.37 12.95
N PRO A 69 4.46 3.42 13.13
CA PRO A 69 5.51 3.55 14.15
C PRO A 69 6.40 4.78 13.89
N MET A 70 7.00 5.32 14.96
CA MET A 70 7.81 6.54 14.88
C MET A 70 8.96 6.47 13.87
N ASN A 71 9.56 5.29 13.68
CA ASN A 71 10.68 5.07 12.77
C ASN A 71 10.24 4.58 11.38
N CYS A 72 8.98 4.76 11.01
CA CYS A 72 8.44 4.34 9.72
C CYS A 72 7.72 5.49 9.02
N THR A 73 7.59 5.38 7.69
CA THR A 73 6.87 6.34 6.85
C THR A 73 5.97 5.61 5.86
N LEU A 74 4.88 6.26 5.43
CA LEU A 74 4.06 5.81 4.31
C LEU A 74 4.70 6.15 2.95
N GLU A 75 5.74 7.00 2.93
CA GLU A 75 6.47 7.32 1.72
C GLU A 75 7.26 6.10 1.25
N VAL A 76 6.96 5.64 0.04
CA VAL A 76 7.63 4.50 -0.57
C VAL A 76 9.13 4.77 -0.66
N CYS A 77 9.93 3.90 -0.05
CA CYS A 77 11.38 3.96 -0.16
C CYS A 77 11.79 3.82 -1.65
N PRO A 78 12.66 4.71 -2.17
CA PRO A 78 13.28 4.53 -3.47
C PRO A 78 14.06 3.21 -3.54
N ASP A 79 14.45 2.83 -4.76
CA ASP A 79 15.31 1.67 -4.97
C ASP A 79 16.63 1.82 -4.18
N LEU A 80 17.04 0.73 -3.52
CA LEU A 80 18.23 0.69 -2.68
C LEU A 80 19.52 0.95 -3.48
N ILE A 81 19.50 0.85 -4.80
CA ILE A 81 20.62 1.28 -5.66
C ILE A 81 21.01 2.75 -5.43
N TYR A 82 20.08 3.58 -4.97
CA TYR A 82 20.29 4.99 -4.72
C TYR A 82 20.90 5.31 -3.35
N ASP A 83 21.15 4.31 -2.50
CA ASP A 83 21.41 4.46 -1.05
C ASP A 83 20.47 5.52 -0.42
N PRO A 84 19.15 5.29 -0.47
CA PRO A 84 18.19 6.27 0.03
C PRO A 84 18.33 6.44 1.55
N VAL A 85 18.32 7.69 2.01
CA VAL A 85 18.33 8.05 3.42
C VAL A 85 17.13 8.92 3.73
N PHE A 86 16.32 8.53 4.71
CA PHE A 86 15.17 9.27 5.18
C PHE A 86 15.61 10.41 6.10
N LYS A 87 15.32 11.64 5.69
CA LYS A 87 15.68 12.84 6.44
C LYS A 87 14.64 13.93 6.20
N ASP A 88 14.30 14.67 7.25
CA ASP A 88 13.33 15.78 7.18
C ASP A 88 11.96 15.36 6.59
N GLY A 89 11.55 14.11 6.87
CA GLY A 89 10.27 13.57 6.43
C GLY A 89 10.21 13.08 4.99
N LYS A 90 11.36 12.96 4.28
CA LYS A 90 11.43 12.47 2.89
C LYS A 90 12.64 11.58 2.64
N TRP A 91 12.56 10.72 1.63
CA TRP A 91 13.69 9.95 1.15
C TRP A 91 14.62 10.78 0.25
N ILE A 92 15.90 10.85 0.61
CA ILE A 92 16.95 11.49 -0.17
C ILE A 92 17.76 10.41 -0.88
N LYS A 93 17.79 10.44 -2.22
CA LYS A 93 18.68 9.59 -3.03
C LYS A 93 20.11 10.16 -2.96
N LEU A 94 21.06 9.40 -2.45
CA LEU A 94 22.45 9.85 -2.33
C LEU A 94 23.27 9.58 -3.58
N LYS A 95 23.01 8.46 -4.26
CA LYS A 95 23.66 8.15 -5.53
C LYS A 95 22.86 8.75 -6.70
N PRO A 96 23.53 9.41 -7.66
CA PRO A 96 22.86 10.00 -8.82
C PRO A 96 22.20 8.92 -9.68
N GLU A 97 21.11 9.29 -10.35
CA GLU A 97 20.50 8.44 -11.37
C GLU A 97 21.52 8.18 -12.46
N LEU A 98 21.81 6.89 -12.71
CA LEU A 98 22.67 6.51 -13.82
C LEU A 98 22.11 7.15 -15.08
N PRO A 99 22.97 7.67 -15.99
CA PRO A 99 22.50 8.18 -17.27
C PRO A 99 21.60 7.13 -17.92
N PRO A 100 20.56 7.55 -18.68
CA PRO A 100 19.62 6.62 -19.30
C PRO A 100 20.43 5.53 -19.98
N GLN A 101 20.30 4.29 -19.49
CA GLN A 101 20.97 3.18 -20.15
C GLN A 101 20.51 3.23 -21.61
N PRO A 102 21.44 3.19 -22.58
CA PRO A 102 21.05 3.13 -23.98
C PRO A 102 20.02 2.03 -24.11
N GLU A 103 18.93 2.30 -24.85
CA GLU A 103 17.83 1.35 -25.04
C GLU A 103 18.44 -0.04 -25.21
N PRO A 104 18.02 -1.03 -24.40
CA PRO A 104 18.64 -2.34 -24.46
C PRO A 104 18.59 -2.79 -25.91
N GLY A 105 19.75 -2.82 -26.56
CA GLY A 105 19.90 -3.39 -27.88
C GLY A 105 19.37 -4.81 -27.85
N PRO A 106 19.04 -5.42 -29.00
CA PRO A 106 18.44 -6.74 -29.05
C PRO A 106 19.17 -7.66 -28.08
N SER A 107 18.43 -8.18 -27.10
CA SER A 107 19.04 -8.93 -26.01
C SER A 107 19.74 -10.16 -26.59
N GLU A 108 20.67 -10.74 -25.86
CA GLU A 108 21.30 -12.01 -26.27
C GLU A 108 20.22 -13.05 -26.66
N MET A 109 19.06 -13.02 -25.99
CA MET A 109 17.90 -13.84 -26.34
C MET A 109 17.26 -13.50 -27.68
N ASP A 110 17.15 -12.21 -28.04
CA ASP A 110 16.63 -11.79 -29.34
C ASP A 110 17.57 -12.18 -30.49
N LYS A 111 18.89 -12.08 -30.26
CA LYS A 111 19.91 -12.53 -31.22
C LYS A 111 19.87 -14.06 -31.39
N LEU A 112 19.84 -14.79 -30.29
CA LEU A 112 19.74 -16.26 -30.28
C LEU A 112 18.43 -16.75 -30.92
N LYS A 113 17.31 -16.08 -30.67
CA LYS A 113 16.02 -16.40 -31.29
C LYS A 113 16.08 -16.19 -32.81
N THR A 114 16.66 -15.08 -33.24
CA THR A 114 16.86 -14.78 -34.67
C THR A 114 17.74 -15.86 -35.32
N GLU A 115 18.87 -16.21 -34.70
CA GLU A 115 19.78 -17.24 -35.20
C GLU A 115 19.11 -18.62 -35.25
N LEU A 116 18.28 -18.94 -34.26
CA LEU A 116 17.47 -20.16 -34.23
C LEU A 116 16.42 -20.19 -35.35
N GLU A 117 15.75 -19.08 -35.64
CA GLU A 117 14.79 -18.97 -36.74
C GLU A 117 15.48 -19.15 -38.11
N VAL A 118 16.64 -18.51 -38.31
CA VAL A 118 17.46 -18.69 -39.53
C VAL A 118 17.91 -20.14 -39.67
N THR A 119 18.39 -20.75 -38.58
CA THR A 119 18.84 -22.16 -38.58
C THR A 119 17.68 -23.11 -38.90
N LYS A 120 16.50 -22.87 -38.31
CA LYS A 120 15.29 -23.65 -38.58
C LYS A 120 14.84 -23.55 -40.04
N ALA A 121 14.92 -22.36 -40.63
CA ALA A 121 14.60 -22.15 -42.04
C ALA A 121 15.57 -22.91 -42.96
N ALA A 122 16.88 -22.81 -42.70
CA ALA A 122 17.90 -23.52 -43.47
C ALA A 122 17.73 -25.05 -43.39
N MET A 123 17.40 -25.58 -42.20
CA MET A 123 17.12 -27.00 -42.01
C MET A 123 15.87 -27.45 -42.79
N ALA A 124 14.80 -26.64 -42.80
CA ALA A 124 13.58 -26.95 -43.55
C ALA A 124 13.84 -26.96 -45.07
N GLU A 125 14.61 -26.00 -45.57
CA GLU A 125 15.01 -25.95 -46.98
C GLU A 125 15.84 -27.17 -47.39
N PHE A 126 16.80 -27.55 -46.56
CA PHE A 126 17.61 -28.75 -46.78
C PHE A 126 16.75 -30.02 -46.86
N ILE A 127 15.80 -30.19 -45.94
CA ILE A 127 14.86 -31.33 -45.95
C ILE A 127 14.06 -31.36 -47.26
N MET A 128 13.51 -30.23 -47.70
CA MET A 128 12.76 -30.16 -48.96
C MET A 128 13.63 -30.55 -50.17
N GLN A 129 14.88 -30.08 -50.23
CA GLN A 129 15.82 -30.46 -51.30
C GLN A 129 16.16 -31.96 -51.30
N GLN A 130 16.28 -32.59 -50.12
CA GLN A 130 16.48 -34.04 -50.03
C GLN A 130 15.24 -34.81 -50.53
N THR A 131 14.03 -34.35 -50.19
CA THR A 131 12.79 -35.01 -50.66
C THR A 131 12.55 -34.87 -52.16
N LEU A 132 13.03 -33.80 -52.79
CA LEU A 132 12.94 -33.58 -54.24
C LEU A 132 14.00 -34.35 -55.05
N LYS A 133 15.15 -34.67 -54.45
CA LYS A 133 16.20 -35.49 -55.08
C LYS A 133 15.97 -37.01 -54.98
N GLY A 134 14.99 -37.43 -54.19
CA GLY A 134 14.63 -38.84 -53.96
C GLY A 134 13.46 -39.37 -54.80
N MET A 135 12.88 -38.54 -55.69
CA MET A 135 11.94 -38.94 -56.75
C MET A 135 12.66 -39.01 -58.09
#